data_AF-A0A1I2N1K7-F1
#
_entry.id   AF-A0A1I2N1K7-F1
#
_cell.length_a   1.000
_cell.length_b   1.000
_cell.length_c   1.000
_cell.angle_alpha   90.00
_cell.angle_beta   90.00
_cell.angle_gamma   90.00
#
_symmetry.space_group_name_H-M   'P 1'
#
loop_
_entity.id
_entity.type
_entity.pdbx_description
1 polymer ?
#
loop_
_entity_poly.entity_id
_entity_poly.type
_entity_poly.pdbx_seq_one_letter_code
_entity_poly.pdbx_strand_id
1 'polypeptide(L)' 'MQFVRGNKAIRDHQKDGKSLYLFEYVDRGYVRFIGEMVCWKIHEKSGLDIKGRLRKMIVFELKPAN' A
#
# COMPACT_ATOMS: atom_id res chain seq x y z
N MET A 1 5.42 14.66 -1.28
CA MET A 1 4.99 13.28 -0.92
C MET A 1 5.65 12.92 0.39
N GLN A 2 4.93 12.32 1.35
CA GLN A 2 5.45 12.05 2.69
C GLN A 2 4.94 10.69 3.21
N PHE A 3 5.79 9.99 3.96
CA PHE A 3 5.41 8.80 4.70
C PHE A 3 4.76 9.20 6.02
N VAL A 4 3.47 9.49 5.97
CA VAL A 4 2.64 9.80 7.14
C VAL A 4 1.45 8.84 7.21
N ARG A 5 0.95 8.58 8.43
CA ARG A 5 -0.22 7.71 8.68
C ARG A 5 -0.08 6.34 7.99
N GLY A 6 -0.98 5.99 7.07
CA GLY A 6 -0.98 4.71 6.37
C GLY A 6 0.30 4.43 5.57
N ASN A 7 0.85 5.44 4.88
CA ASN A 7 2.11 5.26 4.13
C ASN A 7 3.27 4.91 5.06
N LYS A 8 3.31 5.53 6.26
CA LYS A 8 4.30 5.20 7.28
C LYS A 8 4.07 3.78 7.81
N ALA A 9 2.81 3.43 8.10
CA ALA A 9 2.46 2.12 8.62
C ALA A 9 2.85 1.00 7.66
N ILE A 10 2.63 1.16 6.34
CA ILE A 10 3.05 0.17 5.35
C ILE A 10 4.58 0.06 5.29
N ARG A 11 5.30 1.19 5.25
CA ARG A 11 6.78 1.16 5.20
C ARG A 11 7.40 0.51 6.44
N ASP A 12 6.88 0.86 7.62
CA ASP A 12 7.49 0.49 8.90
C ASP A 12 6.88 -0.80 9.49
N HIS A 13 5.92 -1.47 8.81
CA HIS A 13 5.16 -2.58 9.39
C HIS A 13 6.05 -3.69 9.95
N GLN A 14 7.14 -4.03 9.25
CA GLN A 14 8.09 -5.07 9.69
C GLN A 14 8.84 -4.65 10.94
N LYS A 15 9.30 -3.40 10.99
CA LYS A 15 10.01 -2.83 12.14
C LYS A 15 9.09 -2.75 13.36
N ASP A 16 7.82 -2.41 13.14
CA ASP A 16 6.82 -2.25 14.19
C ASP A 16 6.19 -3.58 14.62
N GLY A 17 6.60 -4.72 14.02
CA GLY A 17 6.05 -6.05 14.34
C GLY A 17 4.58 -6.23 13.94
N LYS A 18 4.13 -5.54 12.88
CA LYS A 18 2.75 -5.58 12.39
C LYS A 18 2.64 -6.35 11.09
N SER A 19 1.59 -7.18 11.00
CA SER A 19 1.15 -7.81 9.76
C SER A 19 0.50 -6.80 8.82
N LEU A 20 0.72 -6.99 7.52
CA LEU A 20 0.08 -6.22 6.46
C LEU A 20 -0.90 -7.13 5.69
N TYR A 21 -2.19 -6.93 5.90
CA TYR A 21 -3.23 -7.70 5.20
C TYR A 21 -3.75 -6.93 3.98
N LEU A 22 -3.76 -7.59 2.82
CA LEU A 22 -4.27 -7.01 1.57
C LEU A 22 -5.70 -7.48 1.31
N PHE A 23 -6.58 -6.51 1.05
CA PHE A 23 -7.96 -6.74 0.63
C PHE A 23 -8.21 -6.06 -0.72
N GLU A 24 -8.87 -6.77 -1.62
CA GLU A 24 -9.37 -6.23 -2.88
C GLU A 24 -10.84 -5.83 -2.71
N TYR A 25 -11.19 -4.61 -3.12
CA TYR A 25 -12.59 -4.19 -3.18
C TYR A 25 -13.27 -4.89 -4.36
N VAL A 26 -14.35 -5.63 -4.08
CA VAL A 26 -15.11 -6.35 -5.10
C VAL A 26 -16.46 -5.68 -5.33
N ASP A 27 -17.23 -5.43 -4.25
CA ASP A 27 -18.50 -4.73 -4.30
C ASP A 27 -18.81 -4.05 -2.94
N ARG A 28 -19.90 -3.29 -2.87
CA ARG A 28 -20.34 -2.59 -1.67
C ARG A 28 -20.57 -3.58 -0.52
N GLY A 29 -19.74 -3.47 0.51
CA GLY A 29 -19.80 -4.36 1.67
C GLY A 29 -19.14 -5.72 1.45
N TYR A 30 -18.53 -5.96 0.28
CA TYR A 30 -17.83 -7.21 -0.03
C TYR A 30 -16.40 -6.94 -0.50
N VAL A 31 -15.45 -7.46 0.27
CA VAL A 31 -14.02 -7.41 -0.04
C VAL A 31 -13.46 -8.82 -0.06
N ARG A 32 -12.50 -9.05 -0.94
CA ARG A 32 -11.76 -10.31 -1.02
C ARG A 32 -10.47 -10.18 -0.23
N PHE A 33 -10.27 -11.07 0.75
CA PHE A 33 -8.97 -11.21 1.39
C PHE A 33 -7.98 -11.85 0.40
N ILE A 34 -6.90 -11.14 0.08
CA ILE A 34 -5.87 -11.62 -0.84
C ILE A 34 -4.78 -12.37 -0.09
N GLY A 35 -4.40 -11.89 1.10
CA GLY A 35 -3.41 -12.55 1.94
C GLY A 35 -2.65 -11.60 2.85
N GLU A 36 -1.80 -12.19 3.68
CA GLU A 36 -0.75 -11.47 4.41
C GLU A 36 0.43 -11.18 3.49
N MET A 37 0.90 -9.94 3.54
CA MET A 37 1.90 -9.39 2.64
C MET A 37 3.07 -8.81 3.42
N VAL A 38 4.18 -8.66 2.71
CA VAL A 38 5.35 -7.92 3.12
C VAL A 38 5.66 -6.86 2.06
N CYS A 39 5.81 -5.61 2.50
CA CYS A 39 6.34 -4.55 1.67
C CYS A 39 7.85 -4.76 1.47
N TRP A 40 8.26 -5.25 0.30
CA TRP A 40 9.66 -5.59 0.04
C TRP A 40 10.40 -4.50 -0.74
N LYS A 41 9.68 -3.62 -1.46
CA LYS A 41 10.27 -2.51 -2.20
C LYS A 41 9.32 -1.31 -2.27
N ILE A 42 9.92 -0.12 -2.25
CA ILE A 42 9.22 1.16 -2.31
C ILE A 42 9.90 2.03 -3.34
N HIS A 43 9.12 2.65 -4.23
CA HIS A 43 9.65 3.59 -5.20
C HIS A 43 8.64 4.71 -5.51
N GLU A 44 9.14 5.80 -6.10
CA GLU A 44 8.29 6.92 -6.52
C GLU A 44 7.94 6.81 -8.00
N LYS A 45 6.72 7.20 -8.36
CA LYS A 45 6.30 7.37 -9.77
C LYS A 45 5.51 8.66 -9.94
N SER A 46 5.63 9.30 -11.09
CA SER A 46 4.76 10.43 -11.47
C SER A 46 3.46 9.91 -12.09
N GLY A 47 2.32 10.47 -11.69
CA GLY A 47 1.02 10.14 -12.27
C GLY A 47 -0.05 11.15 -11.91
N LEU A 48 -1.22 11.00 -12.52
CA LEU A 48 -2.35 11.90 -12.30
C LEU A 48 -3.11 11.53 -11.03
N ASP A 49 -3.54 12.54 -10.29
CA ASP A 49 -4.49 12.36 -9.19
C ASP A 49 -5.95 12.27 -9.69
N ILE A 50 -6.89 12.13 -8.75
CA ILE A 50 -8.33 12.08 -9.05
C ILE A 50 -8.88 13.37 -9.70
N LYS A 51 -8.10 14.46 -9.70
CA LYS A 51 -8.43 15.75 -10.33
C LYS A 51 -7.63 15.97 -11.62
N GLY A 52 -6.92 14.95 -12.10
CA GLY A 52 -6.10 15.02 -13.32
C GLY A 52 -4.79 15.81 -13.17
N ARG A 53 -4.32 16.06 -11.94
CA ARG A 53 -3.08 16.82 -11.71
C ARG A 53 -1.89 15.89 -11.56
N LEU A 54 -0.78 16.22 -12.22
CA LEU A 54 0.45 15.46 -12.07
C LEU A 54 1.00 15.59 -10.66
N ARG A 55 1.28 14.45 -10.02
CA ARG A 55 1.90 14.38 -8.69
C ARG A 55 2.84 13.19 -8.60
N LYS A 56 3.74 13.25 -7.61
CA LYS A 56 4.49 12.09 -7.15
C LYS A 56 3.58 11.16 -6.34
N MET A 57 3.69 9.86 -6.61
CA MET A 57 2.97 8.75 -5.96
C MET A 57 3.97 7.77 -5.35
N ILE A 58 3.60 7.18 -4.21
CA ILE A 58 4.37 6.10 -3.59
C ILE A 58 3.85 4.80 -4.18
N VAL A 59 4.74 3.96 -4.68
CA VAL A 59 4.43 2.61 -5.11
C VAL A 59 5.05 1.65 -4.10
N PHE A 60 4.21 0.81 -3.51
CA PHE A 60 4.61 -0.28 -2.64
C PHE A 60 4.55 -1.57 -3.45
N GLU A 61 5.68 -2.24 -3.60
CA GLU A 61 5.72 -3.60 -4.15
C GLU A 61 5.59 -4.57 -2.98
N LEU A 62 4.54 -5.38 -3.03
CA LEU A 62 4.18 -6.34 -1.99
C LEU A 62 4.49 -7.76 -2.46
N LYS A 63 4.90 -8.62 -1.53
CA LYS A 63 5.00 -10.07 -1.73
C LYS A 63 4.21 -10.80 -0.64
N PRO A 64 3.69 -12.02 -0.89
CA PRO A 64 3.14 -12.84 0.18
C PRO A 64 4.13 -13.04 1.33
N ALA A 65 3.64 -13.08 2.55
CA ALA A 65 4.46 -13.34 3.74
C ALA A 65 4.90 -14.82 3.88
N ASN A 66 4.23 -15.73 3.16
CA ASN A 66 4.50 -17.17 3.09
C ASN A 66 4.85 -17.61 1.68
#